data_AF-A0A972RNA6-F1
#
_entry.id   AF-A0A972RNA6-F1
#
_cell.length_a   1.000
_cell.length_b   1.000
_cell.length_c   1.000
_cell.angle_alpha   90.00
_cell.angle_beta   90.00
_cell.angle_gamma   90.00
#
_symmetry.space_group_name_H-M   'P 1'
#
loop_
_entity.id
_entity.type
_entity.pdbx_description
1 polymer ?
#
loop_
_entity_poly.entity_id
_entity_poly.type
_entity_poly.pdbx_seq_one_letter_code
_entity_poly.pdbx_strand_id
1 'polypeptide(L)'
;MQWKLTIKSELRIPTPLTSSDLNAPVKGTSLAGLGEVWKYAEYRYNINALFLASLAILESGWGRSKLAQKKNNIYGFMAYDRSPYASAKAFPSKAHCIIHVAQYLDREYLTPGGKFYNGITPKAIGKFYASDPDWAYKVCRVANLSFSPSF
;
A
#
# COMPACT_ATOMS: atom_id res chain seq x y z
N MET A 1 9.00 -16.95 -12.96
CA MET A 1 7.58 -16.58 -13.10
C MET A 1 7.50 -15.06 -13.16
N GLN A 2 6.99 -14.49 -14.26
CA GLN A 2 6.91 -13.02 -14.41
C GLN A 2 5.58 -12.54 -13.84
N TRP A 3 5.62 -11.75 -12.77
CA TRP A 3 4.44 -11.06 -12.24
C TRP A 3 4.51 -9.58 -12.63
N LYS A 4 3.35 -8.95 -12.82
CA LYS A 4 3.25 -7.52 -13.15
C LYS A 4 1.97 -6.95 -12.56
N LEU A 5 2.09 -5.85 -11.81
CA LEU A 5 0.92 -5.12 -11.31
C LEU A 5 0.51 -4.08 -12.35
N THR A 6 -0.75 -4.10 -12.76
CA THR A 6 -1.34 -3.11 -13.67
C THR A 6 -2.53 -2.45 -13.01
N ILE A 7 -2.97 -1.32 -13.56
CA ILE A 7 -4.15 -0.61 -13.03
C ILE A 7 -5.43 -1.45 -13.10
N LYS A 8 -5.44 -2.53 -13.89
CA LYS A 8 -6.56 -3.46 -14.08
C LYS A 8 -6.38 -4.78 -13.33
N SER A 9 -5.24 -5.01 -12.69
CA SER A 9 -4.99 -6.22 -11.92
C SER A 9 -5.99 -6.33 -10.76
N GLU A 10 -6.52 -7.52 -10.54
CA GLU A 10 -7.41 -7.78 -9.41
C GLU A 10 -6.61 -7.88 -8.12
N LEU A 11 -6.91 -7.02 -7.16
CA LEU A 11 -6.21 -6.96 -5.88
C LEU A 11 -6.64 -8.04 -4.90
N ARG A 12 -7.64 -8.85 -5.26
CA ARG A 12 -8.03 -10.06 -4.53
C ARG A 12 -7.20 -11.29 -4.92
N ILE A 13 -6.32 -11.17 -5.91
CA ILE A 13 -5.38 -12.22 -6.30
C ILE A 13 -4.08 -12.00 -5.52
N PRO A 14 -3.65 -12.95 -4.65
CA PRO A 14 -2.39 -12.85 -3.94
C PRO A 14 -1.18 -12.76 -4.87
N THR A 15 -0.13 -12.05 -4.46
CA THR A 15 1.13 -12.02 -5.19
C THR A 15 1.92 -13.33 -5.00
N PRO A 16 2.62 -13.83 -6.03
CA PRO A 16 3.53 -14.98 -5.87
C PRO A 16 4.79 -14.62 -5.07
N LEU A 17 5.03 -13.33 -4.79
CA LEU A 17 6.18 -12.88 -4.02
C LEU A 17 6.13 -13.37 -2.56
N THR A 18 7.29 -13.76 -2.05
CA THR A 18 7.53 -14.08 -0.64
C THR A 18 7.72 -12.80 0.19
N SER A 19 7.74 -12.92 1.52
CA SER A 19 8.10 -11.81 2.41
C SER A 19 9.52 -11.30 2.15
N SER A 20 10.46 -12.20 1.81
CA SER A 20 11.83 -11.84 1.47
C SER A 20 11.89 -11.01 0.18
N ASP A 21 11.13 -11.40 -0.85
CA ASP A 21 11.06 -10.64 -2.10
C ASP A 21 10.47 -9.24 -1.89
N LEU A 22 9.49 -9.12 -0.99
CA LEU A 22 8.91 -7.82 -0.62
C LEU A 22 9.86 -6.98 0.24
N ASN A 23 10.78 -7.61 0.96
CA ASN A 23 11.72 -6.91 1.83
C ASN A 23 12.98 -6.44 1.09
N ALA A 24 13.40 -7.18 0.06
CA ALA A 24 14.66 -6.92 -0.64
C ALA A 24 14.75 -5.49 -1.22
N PRO A 25 13.74 -4.94 -1.93
CA PRO A 25 13.82 -3.60 -2.51
C PRO A 25 13.81 -2.47 -1.48
N VAL A 26 13.22 -2.71 -0.30
CA VAL A 26 13.10 -1.69 0.77
C VAL A 26 14.22 -1.78 1.80
N LYS A 27 15.20 -2.68 1.60
CA LYS A 27 16.39 -2.79 2.45
C LYS A 27 17.11 -1.44 2.53
N GLY A 28 17.51 -1.03 3.73
CA GLY A 28 18.16 0.25 3.98
C GLY A 28 17.21 1.45 4.07
N THR A 29 15.90 1.24 3.93
CA THR A 29 14.87 2.27 4.18
C THR A 29 14.18 2.05 5.53
N SER A 30 13.35 3.01 5.96
CA SER A 30 12.56 2.85 7.19
C SER A 30 11.38 1.87 7.03
N LEU A 31 11.20 1.29 5.84
CA LEU A 31 10.24 0.23 5.54
C LEU A 31 10.85 -1.18 5.59
N ALA A 32 12.17 -1.30 5.82
CA ALA A 32 12.83 -2.59 5.96
C ALA A 32 12.23 -3.41 7.11
N GLY A 33 12.14 -4.73 6.91
CA GLY A 33 11.56 -5.70 7.84
C GLY A 33 10.03 -5.85 7.73
N LEU A 34 9.35 -5.06 6.90
CA LEU A 34 7.87 -5.10 6.81
C LEU A 34 7.32 -6.17 5.85
N GLY A 35 8.18 -6.90 5.14
CA GLY A 35 7.81 -7.95 4.19
C GLY A 35 6.83 -8.98 4.74
N GLU A 36 7.08 -9.49 5.95
CA GLU A 36 6.20 -10.45 6.62
C GLU A 36 4.85 -9.83 6.99
N VAL A 37 4.84 -8.56 7.39
CA VAL A 37 3.59 -7.87 7.74
C VAL A 37 2.70 -7.66 6.52
N TRP A 38 3.28 -7.35 5.36
CA TRP A 38 2.52 -7.27 4.11
C TRP A 38 1.96 -8.63 3.68
N LYS A 39 2.73 -9.72 3.82
CA LYS A 39 2.20 -11.07 3.53
C LYS A 39 1.12 -11.50 4.52
N TYR A 40 1.28 -11.18 5.80
CA TYR A 40 0.24 -11.43 6.78
C TYR A 40 -1.03 -10.64 6.47
N ALA A 41 -0.90 -9.36 6.09
CA ALA A 41 -2.04 -8.55 5.69
C ALA A 41 -2.74 -9.10 4.43
N GLU A 42 -1.97 -9.60 3.45
CA GLU A 42 -2.53 -10.25 2.27
C GLU A 42 -3.34 -11.48 2.63
N TYR A 43 -2.79 -12.36 3.47
CA TYR A 43 -3.52 -13.53 3.96
C TYR A 43 -4.78 -13.14 4.74
N ARG A 44 -4.66 -12.18 5.67
CA ARG A 44 -5.72 -11.85 6.63
C ARG A 44 -6.90 -11.08 6.01
N TYR A 45 -6.62 -10.23 5.02
CA TYR A 45 -7.58 -9.30 4.43
C TYR A 45 -7.83 -9.55 2.93
N ASN A 46 -7.20 -10.58 2.37
CA ASN A 46 -7.30 -10.93 0.95
C ASN A 46 -7.00 -9.74 0.03
N ILE A 47 -5.85 -9.09 0.24
CA ILE A 47 -5.37 -7.95 -0.56
C ILE A 47 -3.94 -8.24 -1.02
N ASN A 48 -3.70 -8.14 -2.32
CA ASN A 48 -2.39 -8.33 -2.93
C ASN A 48 -1.27 -7.57 -2.19
N ALA A 49 -0.28 -8.28 -1.63
CA ALA A 49 0.77 -7.72 -0.80
C ALA A 49 1.71 -6.79 -1.59
N LEU A 50 1.94 -7.09 -2.87
CA LEU A 50 2.74 -6.22 -3.73
C LEU A 50 2.09 -4.85 -3.89
N PHE A 51 0.76 -4.79 -4.02
CA PHE A 51 0.04 -3.53 -4.02
C PHE A 51 0.21 -2.77 -2.69
N LEU A 52 0.04 -3.44 -1.54
CA LEU A 52 0.21 -2.81 -0.21
C LEU A 52 1.62 -2.27 0.02
N ALA A 53 2.65 -3.01 -0.42
CA ALA A 53 4.04 -2.59 -0.29
C ALA A 53 4.37 -1.41 -1.22
N SER A 54 3.92 -1.47 -2.47
CA SER A 54 4.13 -0.41 -3.46
C SER A 54 3.41 0.88 -3.09
N LEU A 55 2.20 0.74 -2.52
CA LEU A 55 1.45 1.86 -1.99
C LEU A 55 2.19 2.50 -0.81
N ALA A 56 2.72 1.71 0.13
CA ALA A 56 3.52 2.25 1.24
C ALA A 56 4.74 3.02 0.74
N ILE A 57 5.48 2.48 -0.24
CA ILE A 57 6.64 3.15 -0.83
C ILE A 57 6.25 4.50 -1.43
N LEU A 58 5.17 4.53 -2.23
CA LEU A 58 4.70 5.76 -2.88
C LEU A 58 4.29 6.81 -1.84
N GLU A 59 3.36 6.47 -0.94
CA GLU A 59 2.73 7.41 0.00
C GLU A 59 3.70 7.94 1.07
N SER A 60 4.71 7.15 1.42
CA SER A 60 5.72 7.55 2.40
C SER A 60 7.02 8.06 1.79
N GLY A 61 7.16 8.03 0.46
CA GLY A 61 8.41 8.35 -0.22
C GLY A 61 9.56 7.48 0.27
N TRP A 62 9.38 6.16 0.27
CA TRP A 62 10.31 5.16 0.83
C TRP A 62 10.50 5.28 2.35
N GLY A 63 9.44 5.62 3.07
CA GLY A 63 9.45 5.76 4.52
C GLY A 63 10.13 7.04 5.03
N ARG A 64 10.42 8.00 4.13
CA ARG A 64 11.12 9.25 4.46
C ARG A 64 10.17 10.38 4.83
N SER A 65 8.88 10.28 4.56
CA SER A 65 7.91 11.34 4.88
C SER A 65 7.87 11.62 6.39
N LYS A 66 7.57 12.86 6.77
CA LYS A 66 7.44 13.25 8.19
C LYS A 66 6.39 12.40 8.91
N LEU A 67 5.30 12.03 8.22
CA LEU A 67 4.27 11.13 8.74
C LEU A 67 4.81 9.72 9.01
N ALA A 68 5.58 9.16 8.08
CA ALA A 68 6.19 7.85 8.26
C ALA A 68 7.21 7.82 9.41
N GLN A 69 8.00 8.90 9.55
CA GLN A 69 9.03 8.98 10.59
C GLN A 69 8.48 9.29 11.99
N LYS A 70 7.51 10.22 12.09
CA LYS A 70 7.04 10.75 13.38
C LYS A 70 5.74 10.11 13.86
N LYS A 71 4.92 9.60 12.95
CA LYS A 71 3.59 9.03 13.24
C LYS A 71 3.48 7.55 12.86
N ASN A 72 4.55 6.93 12.35
CA ASN A 72 4.52 5.60 11.75
C ASN A 72 3.45 5.43 10.65
N ASN A 73 2.96 6.54 10.08
CA ASN A 73 1.90 6.54 9.09
C ASN A 73 2.52 6.53 7.69
N ILE A 74 2.64 5.33 7.12
CA ILE A 74 3.31 5.09 5.84
C ILE A 74 2.35 5.13 4.64
N TYR A 75 1.06 5.40 4.87
CA TYR A 75 0.00 5.41 3.86
C TYR A 75 -0.72 6.75 3.73
N GLY A 76 -0.29 7.77 4.48
CA GLY A 76 -0.97 9.07 4.52
C GLY A 76 -2.38 9.01 5.13
N PHE A 77 -2.67 7.99 5.96
CA PHE A 77 -4.02 7.71 6.43
C PHE A 77 -4.59 8.84 7.30
N MET A 78 -5.79 9.31 6.96
CA MET A 78 -6.49 10.42 7.60
C MET A 78 -5.75 11.77 7.56
N ALA A 79 -4.83 11.99 6.62
CA ALA A 79 -4.18 13.28 6.41
C ALA A 79 -5.09 14.28 5.64
N TYR A 80 -6.34 14.44 6.09
CA TYR A 80 -7.36 15.27 5.43
C TYR A 80 -7.42 16.65 6.09
N ASP A 81 -6.91 17.71 5.44
CA ASP A 81 -7.17 19.15 5.74
C ASP A 81 -6.09 20.08 5.14
N ARG A 82 -6.22 21.39 5.40
CA ARG A 82 -5.20 22.41 5.13
C ARG A 82 -3.92 22.21 5.99
N SER A 83 -3.91 21.27 6.93
CA SER A 83 -2.75 20.92 7.77
C SER A 83 -2.57 19.39 7.86
N PRO A 84 -2.20 18.71 6.75
CA PRO A 84 -2.24 17.24 6.64
C PRO A 84 -1.49 16.50 7.74
N TYR A 85 -0.49 17.14 8.35
CA TYR A 85 0.25 16.56 9.47
C TYR A 85 -0.58 16.48 10.76
N ALA A 86 -1.42 17.47 11.07
CA ALA A 86 -2.19 17.52 12.31
C ALA A 86 -3.28 16.45 12.32
N SER A 87 -4.05 16.35 11.24
CA SER A 87 -5.15 15.40 11.04
C SER A 87 -4.71 13.94 10.91
N ALA A 88 -3.53 13.69 10.34
CA ALA A 88 -3.05 12.35 10.07
C ALA A 88 -3.01 11.46 11.33
N LYS A 89 -3.53 10.24 11.20
CA LYS A 89 -3.50 9.25 12.27
C LYS A 89 -2.07 8.90 12.64
N ALA A 90 -1.78 8.85 13.95
CA ALA A 90 -0.55 8.25 14.47
C ALA A 90 -0.78 6.78 14.79
N PHE A 91 0.24 5.95 14.53
CA PHE A 91 0.21 4.52 14.78
C PHE A 91 1.33 4.11 15.76
N PRO A 92 1.11 3.07 16.59
CA PRO A 92 2.14 2.55 17.49
C PRO A 92 3.38 2.06 16.75
N SER A 93 3.20 1.47 15.56
CA SER A 93 4.30 1.05 14.69
C SER A 93 3.86 1.05 13.23
N LYS A 94 4.83 0.97 12.31
CA LYS A 94 4.54 0.83 10.87
C LYS A 94 3.78 -0.47 10.58
N ALA A 95 4.05 -1.53 11.33
CA ALA A 95 3.30 -2.78 11.24
C ALA A 95 1.81 -2.57 11.59
N HIS A 96 1.51 -1.87 12.69
CA HIS A 96 0.12 -1.50 13.03
C HIS A 96 -0.53 -0.64 11.95
N CYS A 97 0.22 0.26 11.32
CA CYS A 97 -0.27 1.05 10.19
C CYS A 97 -0.69 0.15 9.01
N ILE A 98 0.14 -0.84 8.64
CA ILE A 98 -0.18 -1.81 7.58
C ILE A 98 -1.47 -2.57 7.88
N ILE A 99 -1.58 -3.15 9.07
CA ILE A 99 -2.76 -3.95 9.44
C ILE A 99 -4.02 -3.09 9.42
N HIS A 100 -3.97 -1.89 9.99
CA HIS A 100 -5.12 -0.99 10.04
C HIS A 100 -5.57 -0.54 8.65
N VAL A 101 -4.61 -0.14 7.80
CA VAL A 101 -4.92 0.34 6.44
C VAL A 101 -5.40 -0.82 5.55
N ALA A 102 -4.81 -2.01 5.67
CA ALA A 102 -5.29 -3.19 4.96
C ALA A 102 -6.74 -3.55 5.33
N GLN A 103 -7.07 -3.56 6.63
CA GLN A 103 -8.44 -3.77 7.09
C GLN A 103 -9.41 -2.71 6.54
N TYR A 104 -8.99 -1.44 6.51
CA TYR A 104 -9.80 -0.35 5.99
C TYR A 104 -10.02 -0.46 4.47
N LEU A 105 -8.96 -0.77 3.70
CA LEU A 105 -9.06 -1.00 2.26
C LEU A 105 -9.98 -2.19 1.95
N ASP A 106 -9.86 -3.28 2.69
CA ASP A 106 -10.73 -4.44 2.56
C ASP A 106 -12.21 -4.06 2.74
N ARG A 107 -12.52 -3.42 3.88
CA ARG A 107 -13.89 -3.05 4.25
C ARG A 107 -14.49 -1.99 3.32
N GLU A 108 -13.76 -0.91 3.05
CA GLU A 108 -14.35 0.29 2.44
C GLU A 108 -14.17 0.36 0.93
N TYR A 109 -13.12 -0.26 0.37
CA TYR A 109 -12.78 -0.11 -1.05
C TYR A 109 -12.96 -1.39 -1.85
N LEU A 110 -12.68 -2.55 -1.25
CA LEU A 110 -12.58 -3.82 -1.97
C LEU A 110 -13.74 -4.78 -1.72
N THR A 111 -14.68 -4.45 -0.83
CA THR A 111 -15.86 -5.27 -0.51
C THR A 111 -17.13 -4.59 -1.02
N PRO A 112 -18.02 -5.29 -1.77
CA PRO A 112 -19.32 -4.74 -2.16
C PRO A 112 -20.10 -4.21 -0.95
N GLY A 113 -20.60 -2.98 -1.07
CA GLY A 113 -21.27 -2.27 0.03
C GLY A 113 -20.35 -1.41 0.90
N GLY A 114 -19.02 -1.49 0.72
CA GLY A 114 -18.07 -0.55 1.30
C GLY A 114 -18.27 0.88 0.78
N LYS A 115 -17.98 1.89 1.60
CA LYS A 115 -18.29 3.30 1.29
C LYS A 115 -17.67 3.81 -0.02
N PHE A 116 -16.50 3.29 -0.38
CA PHE A 116 -15.73 3.68 -1.56
C PHE A 116 -15.61 2.55 -2.58
N TYR A 117 -16.44 1.52 -2.46
CA TYR A 117 -16.39 0.38 -3.36
C TYR A 117 -16.73 0.79 -4.79
N ASN A 118 -15.79 0.56 -5.71
CA ASN A 118 -15.95 0.84 -7.13
C ASN A 118 -15.27 -0.24 -8.00
N GLY A 119 -15.07 -1.43 -7.41
CA GLY A 119 -14.33 -2.55 -8.00
C GLY A 119 -13.00 -2.83 -7.29
N ILE A 120 -12.36 -3.94 -7.65
CA ILE A 120 -11.24 -4.52 -6.90
C ILE A 120 -9.86 -4.28 -7.53
N THR A 121 -9.71 -3.25 -8.36
CA THR A 121 -8.46 -2.94 -9.09
C THR A 121 -7.81 -1.66 -8.56
N PRO A 122 -6.49 -1.42 -8.78
CA PRO A 122 -5.88 -0.15 -8.41
C PRO A 122 -6.59 1.07 -9.02
N LYS A 123 -7.06 0.96 -10.28
CA LYS A 123 -7.85 2.02 -10.92
C LYS A 123 -9.15 2.30 -10.17
N ALA A 124 -9.82 1.25 -9.69
CA ALA A 124 -11.07 1.39 -8.95
C ALA A 124 -10.86 2.06 -7.59
N ILE A 125 -9.84 1.64 -6.84
CA ILE A 125 -9.44 2.26 -5.56
C ILE A 125 -9.09 3.74 -5.78
N GLY A 126 -8.28 4.03 -6.79
CA GLY A 126 -7.73 5.36 -7.06
C GLY A 126 -8.79 6.45 -7.20
N LYS A 127 -9.99 6.13 -7.70
CA LYS A 127 -11.09 7.11 -7.84
C LYS A 127 -11.46 7.83 -6.54
N PHE A 128 -11.34 7.14 -5.41
CA PHE A 128 -11.72 7.67 -4.09
C PHE A 128 -10.55 7.75 -3.12
N TYR A 129 -9.41 7.16 -3.44
CA TYR A 129 -8.23 7.17 -2.56
C TYR A 129 -7.39 8.45 -2.74
N ALA A 130 -7.28 8.96 -3.97
CA ALA A 130 -6.47 10.12 -4.29
C ALA A 130 -7.18 11.05 -5.28
N SER A 131 -6.96 12.36 -5.15
CA SER A 131 -7.42 13.35 -6.13
C SER A 131 -6.61 13.33 -7.43
N ASP A 132 -5.42 12.72 -7.39
CA ASP A 132 -4.52 12.60 -8.53
C ASP A 132 -5.02 11.50 -9.50
N PRO A 133 -5.41 11.85 -10.75
CA PRO A 133 -5.94 10.88 -11.70
C PRO A 133 -4.92 9.80 -12.10
N ASP A 134 -3.62 10.08 -11.96
CA ASP A 134 -2.53 9.17 -12.30
C ASP A 134 -2.07 8.29 -11.13
N TRP A 135 -2.70 8.43 -9.95
CA TRP A 135 -2.28 7.74 -8.73
C TRP A 135 -2.12 6.22 -8.93
N ALA A 136 -3.11 5.57 -9.57
CA ALA A 136 -3.05 4.13 -9.79
C ALA A 136 -1.86 3.73 -10.68
N TYR A 137 -1.55 4.53 -11.70
CA TYR A 137 -0.38 4.31 -12.56
C TYR A 137 0.92 4.48 -11.77
N LYS A 138 0.99 5.46 -10.88
CA LYS A 138 2.17 5.69 -10.02
C LYS A 138 2.40 4.51 -9.07
N VAL A 139 1.35 3.99 -8.43
CA VAL A 139 1.46 2.79 -7.57
C VAL A 139 1.94 1.58 -8.37
N CYS A 140 1.33 1.30 -9.53
CA CYS A 140 1.76 0.19 -10.37
C CYS A 140 3.19 0.36 -10.92
N ARG A 141 3.62 1.59 -11.20
CA ARG A 141 4.99 1.88 -11.63
C ARG A 141 5.98 1.61 -10.51
N VAL A 142 5.69 2.02 -9.27
CA VAL A 142 6.50 1.67 -8.09
C VAL A 142 6.59 0.14 -7.96
N ALA A 143 5.47 -0.57 -8.06
CA ALA A 143 5.46 -2.04 -8.00
C ALA A 143 6.42 -2.67 -9.01
N ASN A 144 6.28 -2.28 -10.28
CA ASN A 144 7.01 -2.91 -11.37
C ASN A 144 8.48 -2.45 -11.46
N LEU A 145 8.84 -1.27 -10.96
CA LEU A 145 10.24 -0.82 -10.94
C LEU A 145 11.00 -1.30 -9.71
N SER A 146 10.34 -1.36 -8.55
CA SER A 146 11.01 -1.68 -7.30
C SER A 146 11.14 -3.17 -7.07
N PHE A 147 10.15 -3.97 -7.46
CA PHE A 147 10.14 -5.39 -7.10
C PHE A 147 10.53 -6.32 -8.25
N SER A 148 10.64 -5.83 -9.49
CA SER A 148 10.99 -6.70 -10.63
C SER A 148 12.31 -7.42 -10.39
N PRO A 149 12.43 -8.71 -10.76
CA PRO A 149 13.70 -9.42 -10.72
C PRO A 149 14.74 -8.63 -11.52
N SER A 150 15.88 -8.33 -10.90
CA SER A 150 17.06 -7.88 -11.64
C SER A 150 17.47 -9.01 -12.58
N PHE A 151 17.57 -8.71 -13.87
CA PHE A 151 18.15 -9.63 -14.86
C PHE A 151 19.63 -9.86 -14.59
#